data_AF-A0A7J7K903-F1
#
_entry.id   AF-A0A7J7K903-F1
#
_cell.length_a   1.000
_cell.length_b   1.000
_cell.length_c   1.000
_cell.angle_alpha   90.00
_cell.angle_beta   90.00
_cell.angle_gamma   90.00
#
_symmetry.space_group_name_H-M   'P 1'
#
loop_
_entity.id
_entity.type
_entity.pdbx_description
1 polymer ?
#
loop_
_entity_poly.entity_id
_entity_poly.type
_entity_poly.pdbx_seq_one_letter_code
_entity_poly.pdbx_strand_id
1 'polypeptide(L)'
;MFQSRNRCTKRGYTVSQLEQAANEVTAQKCSMREAAQFGIARTSLQRYIDKSSSQPATLRVGYQGVAQAYRVFTNIQGQEISNHIKAFDDRFYGLTAKQLAYSYAKFNNMTNVPLS
;
A
#
# COMPACT_ATOMS: atom_id res chain seq x y z
N MET A 1 8.21 45.21 13.80
CA MET A 1 6.89 44.57 13.60
C MET A 1 7.08 43.07 13.46
N PHE A 2 6.79 42.29 14.50
CA PHE A 2 6.79 40.82 14.41
C PHE A 2 5.47 40.37 13.77
N GLN A 3 5.51 39.95 12.51
CA GLN A 3 4.36 39.29 11.89
C GLN A 3 4.13 37.96 12.61
N SER A 4 3.04 37.88 13.38
CA SER A 4 2.51 36.63 13.91
C SER A 4 2.27 35.68 12.72
N ARG A 5 3.18 34.72 12.53
CA ARG A 5 2.96 33.60 11.61
C ARG A 5 1.94 32.69 12.27
N ASN A 6 0.65 32.94 12.03
CA ASN A 6 -0.40 31.99 12.37
C ASN A 6 0.01 30.63 11.79
N ARG A 7 0.36 29.66 12.64
CA ARG A 7 0.70 28.31 12.19
C ARG A 7 -0.57 27.71 11.61
N CYS A 8 -0.68 27.68 10.28
CA CYS A 8 -1.74 26.93 9.62
C CYS A 8 -1.46 25.43 9.83
N THR A 9 -2.02 24.85 10.88
CA THR A 9 -1.94 23.42 11.21
C THR A 9 -3.18 22.66 10.72
N LYS A 10 -3.93 23.21 9.75
CA LYS A 10 -5.09 22.51 9.17
C LYS A 10 -4.58 21.25 8.46
N ARG A 11 -4.86 20.08 9.05
CA ARG A 11 -4.61 18.75 8.46
C ARG A 11 -5.76 18.27 7.58
N GLY A 12 -6.77 19.11 7.33
CA GLY A 12 -8.00 18.77 6.61
C GLY A 12 -7.94 18.93 5.09
N TYR A 13 -6.76 19.11 4.50
CA TYR A 13 -6.63 19.16 3.04
C TYR A 13 -6.71 17.75 2.44
N THR A 14 -7.39 17.62 1.31
CA THR A 14 -7.46 16.34 0.58
C THR A 14 -6.18 16.11 -0.22
N VAL A 15 -5.91 14.86 -0.58
CA VAL A 15 -4.75 14.50 -1.43
C VAL A 15 -4.81 15.24 -2.77
N SER A 16 -6.00 15.39 -3.34
CA SER A 16 -6.22 16.11 -4.60
C SER A 16 -5.86 17.60 -4.51
N GLN A 17 -6.22 18.28 -3.41
CA GLN A 17 -5.84 19.69 -3.19
C GLN A 17 -4.32 19.84 -3.08
N LEU A 18 -3.67 18.88 -2.43
CA LEU A 18 -2.22 18.85 -2.28
C LEU A 18 -1.49 18.60 -3.61
N GLU A 19 -2.04 17.74 -4.47
CA GLU A 19 -1.55 17.53 -5.84
C GLU A 19 -1.71 18.76 -6.72
N GLN A 20 -2.87 19.41 -6.69
CA GLN A 20 -3.12 20.65 -7.44
C GLN A 20 -2.15 21.77 -7.03
N ALA A 21 -2.05 22.03 -5.72
CA ALA A 21 -1.14 23.04 -5.19
C ALA A 21 0.33 22.74 -5.54
N ALA A 22 0.74 21.46 -5.48
CA ALA A 22 2.09 21.07 -5.84
C ALA A 22 2.36 21.30 -7.33
N ASN A 23 1.42 20.94 -8.21
CA ASN A 23 1.53 21.12 -9.65
C ASN A 23 1.62 22.60 -10.05
N GLU A 24 0.85 23.48 -9.40
CA GLU A 24 0.93 24.92 -9.68
C GLU A 24 2.27 25.53 -9.25
N VAL A 25 2.81 25.08 -8.12
CA VAL A 25 4.13 25.52 -7.65
C VAL A 25 5.25 24.98 -8.54
N THR A 26 5.22 23.70 -8.91
CA THR A 26 6.25 23.11 -9.78
C THR A 26 6.20 23.66 -11.19
N ALA A 27 5.01 24.00 -11.70
CA ALA A 27 4.82 24.70 -12.97
C ALA A 27 5.16 26.20 -12.92
N GLN A 28 5.69 26.71 -11.81
CA GLN A 28 6.02 28.12 -11.58
C GLN A 28 4.84 29.09 -11.77
N LYS A 29 3.60 28.59 -11.68
CA LYS A 29 2.37 29.40 -11.80
C LYS A 29 2.04 30.14 -10.51
N CYS A 30 2.46 29.58 -9.38
CA CYS A 30 2.35 30.24 -8.08
C CYS A 30 3.60 30.01 -7.23
N SER A 31 3.87 30.94 -6.32
CA SER A 31 4.90 30.80 -5.30
C SER A 31 4.42 29.91 -4.15
N MET A 32 5.37 29.31 -3.41
CA MET A 32 5.08 28.55 -2.18
C MET A 32 4.31 29.34 -1.12
N ARG A 33 4.36 30.68 -1.18
CA ARG A 33 3.63 31.57 -0.27
C ARG A 33 2.19 31.75 -0.70
N GLU A 34 1.94 31.88 -2.00
CA GLU A 34 0.59 31.96 -2.59
C GLU A 34 -0.14 30.62 -2.45
N ALA A 35 0.57 29.50 -2.49
CA ALA A 35 -0.01 28.17 -2.25
C ALA A 35 -0.66 27.99 -0.86
N ALA A 36 -0.42 28.92 0.08
CA ALA A 36 -1.18 28.98 1.33
C ALA A 36 -2.69 29.21 1.12
N GLN A 37 -3.10 29.75 -0.04
CA GLN A 37 -4.50 29.92 -0.44
C GLN A 37 -5.26 28.58 -0.53
N PHE A 38 -4.55 27.48 -0.81
CA PHE A 38 -5.12 26.13 -0.81
C PHE A 38 -5.37 25.59 0.60
N GLY A 39 -5.07 26.38 1.65
CA GLY A 39 -5.22 25.95 3.05
C GLY A 39 -4.17 24.93 3.49
N ILE A 40 -3.08 24.79 2.73
CA ILE A 40 -2.00 23.82 2.97
C ILE A 40 -0.82 24.52 3.62
N ALA A 41 -0.24 23.88 4.64
CA ALA A 41 0.98 24.37 5.26
C ALA A 41 2.17 24.29 4.29
N ARG A 42 2.99 25.34 4.23
CA ARG A 42 4.22 25.38 3.42
C ARG A 42 5.10 24.14 3.62
N THR A 43 5.27 23.69 4.86
CA THR A 43 6.08 22.50 5.20
C THR A 43 5.49 21.21 4.64
N SER A 44 4.16 21.05 4.69
CA SER A 44 3.48 19.89 4.10
C SER A 44 3.61 19.87 2.59
N LEU A 45 3.46 21.03 1.93
CA LEU A 45 3.60 21.16 0.49
C LEU A 45 5.04 20.90 0.04
N GLN A 46 6.03 21.49 0.73
CA GLN A 46 7.44 21.27 0.46
C GLN A 46 7.80 19.79 0.60
N ARG A 47 7.41 19.16 1.71
CA ARG A 47 7.63 17.72 1.95
C ARG A 47 7.03 16.87 0.84
N TYR A 48 5.85 17.24 0.33
CA TYR A 48 5.23 16.50 -0.76
C TYR A 48 6.00 16.62 -2.07
N ILE A 49 6.43 17.84 -2.43
CA ILE A 49 7.25 18.09 -3.62
C ILE A 49 8.57 17.31 -3.51
N ASP A 50 9.27 17.42 -2.38
CA ASP A 50 10.56 16.73 -2.16
C ASP A 50 10.41 15.20 -2.22
N LYS A 51 9.31 14.67 -1.67
CA LYS A 51 9.01 13.23 -1.76
C LYS A 51 8.71 12.82 -3.20
N SER A 52 8.03 13.67 -3.97
CA SER A 52 7.69 13.40 -5.37
C SER A 52 8.89 13.46 -6.32
N SER A 53 9.90 14.28 -6.02
CA SER A 53 11.13 14.36 -6.81
C SER A 53 12.13 13.26 -6.47
N SER A 54 12.16 12.82 -5.20
CA SER A 54 13.15 11.86 -4.69
C SER A 54 12.72 10.40 -4.79
N GLN A 55 11.42 10.13 -5.00
CA GLN A 55 10.90 8.76 -5.04
C GLN A 55 10.17 8.49 -6.36
N PRO A 56 10.45 7.37 -7.05
CA PRO A 56 9.60 6.91 -8.15
C PRO A 56 8.15 6.79 -7.67
N ALA A 57 7.19 7.07 -8.54
CA ALA A 57 5.76 7.09 -8.21
C ALA A 57 5.28 5.79 -7.50
N THR A 58 5.97 4.68 -7.75
CA THR A 58 5.79 3.35 -7.17
C THR A 58 6.19 3.21 -5.69
N LEU A 59 6.81 4.21 -5.08
CA LEU A 59 7.21 4.22 -3.66
C LEU A 59 6.40 5.23 -2.82
N ARG A 60 5.41 5.89 -3.43
CA ARG A 60 4.59 6.91 -2.76
C ARG A 60 3.78 6.37 -1.58
N VAL A 61 3.42 5.09 -1.59
CA VAL A 61 2.64 4.44 -0.53
C VAL A 61 3.58 4.09 0.63
N GLY A 62 3.28 4.56 1.84
CA GLY A 62 4.20 4.51 2.99
C GLY A 62 4.74 3.13 3.37
N TYR A 63 4.08 2.06 2.94
CA TYR A 63 4.48 0.67 3.18
C TYR A 63 5.32 0.05 2.05
N GLN A 64 5.33 0.64 0.85
CA GLN A 64 5.99 0.04 -0.32
C GLN A 64 7.52 0.10 -0.23
N GLY A 65 8.09 1.17 0.33
CA GLY A 65 9.55 1.25 0.52
C GLY A 65 10.08 0.14 1.44
N VAL A 66 9.37 -0.13 2.53
CA VAL A 66 9.69 -1.23 3.45
C VAL A 66 9.45 -2.58 2.78
N ALA A 67 8.28 -2.77 2.15
CA ALA A 67 7.95 -4.01 1.45
C ALA A 67 8.93 -4.34 0.32
N GLN A 68 9.49 -3.33 -0.35
CA GLN A 68 10.49 -3.51 -1.40
C GLN A 68 11.88 -3.81 -0.84
N ALA A 69 12.25 -3.20 0.29
CA ALA A 69 13.52 -3.50 0.97
C ALA A 69 13.57 -4.93 1.52
N TYR A 70 12.44 -5.47 1.98
CA TYR A 70 12.32 -6.84 2.50
C TYR A 70 11.77 -7.82 1.46
N ARG A 71 11.86 -7.48 0.18
CA ARG A 71 11.30 -8.32 -0.88
C ARG A 71 12.17 -9.56 -1.11
N VAL A 72 11.71 -10.71 -0.62
CA VAL A 72 12.39 -12.01 -0.80
C VAL A 72 12.12 -12.60 -2.19
N PHE A 73 10.89 -12.45 -2.71
CA PHE A 73 10.48 -13.00 -4.00
C PHE A 73 10.32 -11.94 -5.07
N THR A 74 10.70 -12.25 -6.30
CA THR A 74 10.42 -11.40 -7.47
C THR A 74 8.90 -11.25 -7.70
N ASN A 75 8.48 -10.27 -8.52
CA ASN A 75 7.05 -10.11 -8.88
C ASN A 75 6.48 -11.40 -9.48
N ILE A 76 7.25 -12.04 -10.37
CA ILE A 76 6.84 -13.26 -11.07
C ILE A 76 6.69 -14.41 -10.06
N GLN A 77 7.69 -14.65 -9.21
CA GLN A 77 7.64 -15.69 -8.18
C GLN A 77 6.52 -15.47 -7.17
N GLY A 78 6.30 -14.24 -6.73
CA GLY A 78 5.20 -13.92 -5.82
C GLY A 78 3.83 -14.20 -6.44
N GLN A 79 3.67 -13.87 -7.73
CA GLN A 79 2.44 -14.15 -8.47
C GLN A 79 2.22 -15.65 -8.66
N GLU A 80 3.29 -16.39 -8.99
CA GLU A 80 3.25 -17.84 -9.14
C GLU A 80 2.83 -18.53 -7.82
N ILE A 81 3.44 -18.14 -6.70
CA ILE A 81 3.06 -18.63 -5.36
C ILE A 81 1.59 -18.28 -5.06
N SER A 82 1.16 -17.05 -5.35
CA SER A 82 -0.24 -16.65 -5.13
C SER A 82 -1.21 -17.51 -5.95
N ASN A 83 -0.88 -17.78 -7.22
CA ASN A 83 -1.70 -18.61 -8.09
C ASN A 83 -1.74 -20.06 -7.59
N HIS A 84 -0.63 -20.61 -7.09
CA HIS A 84 -0.61 -21.94 -6.49
C HIS A 84 -1.48 -22.02 -5.23
N ILE A 85 -1.38 -21.03 -4.34
CA ILE A 85 -2.20 -20.98 -3.13
C ILE A 85 -3.69 -20.93 -3.50
N LYS A 86 -4.08 -20.09 -4.47
CA LYS A 86 -5.46 -20.03 -4.96
C LYS A 86 -5.92 -21.35 -5.57
N ALA A 87 -5.09 -21.96 -6.42
CA ALA A 87 -5.41 -23.25 -7.02
C ALA A 87 -5.56 -24.36 -5.98
N PHE A 88 -4.80 -24.30 -4.87
CA PHE A 88 -4.98 -25.20 -3.74
C PHE A 88 -6.26 -24.90 -2.97
N ASP A 89 -6.56 -23.63 -2.72
CA ASP A 89 -7.79 -23.21 -2.03
C ASP A 89 -9.04 -23.60 -2.83
N ASP A 90 -9.05 -23.37 -4.15
CA ASP A 90 -10.12 -23.78 -5.05
C ASP A 90 -10.25 -25.31 -5.15
N ARG A 91 -9.13 -26.04 -5.06
CA ARG A 91 -9.16 -27.52 -5.13
C ARG A 91 -9.64 -28.13 -3.82
N PHE A 92 -9.39 -27.47 -2.70
CA PHE A 92 -9.66 -28.02 -1.39
C PHE A 92 -10.83 -27.35 -0.66
N TYR A 93 -11.40 -26.23 -1.13
CA TYR A 93 -12.60 -25.56 -0.62
C TYR A 93 -12.73 -25.61 0.92
N GLY A 94 -11.69 -25.20 1.64
CA GLY A 94 -11.70 -25.19 3.11
C GLY A 94 -11.57 -26.56 3.79
N LEU A 95 -11.23 -27.61 3.05
CA LEU A 95 -10.86 -28.90 3.62
C LEU A 95 -9.55 -28.76 4.38
N THR A 96 -9.63 -28.93 5.70
CA THR A 96 -8.46 -29.05 6.55
C THR A 96 -7.66 -30.31 6.19
N ALA A 97 -6.35 -30.32 6.45
CA ALA A 97 -5.50 -31.49 6.22
C ALA A 97 -6.09 -32.78 6.84
N LYS A 98 -6.79 -32.67 7.98
CA LYS A 98 -7.52 -33.77 8.64
C LYS A 98 -8.64 -34.34 7.76
N GLN A 99 -9.43 -33.49 7.11
CA GLN A 99 -10.52 -33.92 6.24
C GLN A 99 -10.02 -34.54 4.93
N LEU A 100 -8.89 -34.07 4.40
CA LEU A 100 -8.22 -34.69 3.24
C LEU A 100 -7.64 -36.06 3.57
N ALA A 101 -6.99 -36.21 4.73
CA ALA A 101 -6.49 -37.50 5.18
C ALA A 101 -7.63 -38.52 5.38
N TYR A 102 -8.75 -38.06 5.95
CA TYR A 102 -9.95 -38.89 6.12
C TYR A 102 -10.58 -39.30 4.77
N SER A 103 -10.73 -38.38 3.83
CA SER A 103 -11.30 -38.69 2.51
C SER A 103 -10.41 -39.64 1.71
N TYR A 104 -9.09 -39.45 1.75
CA TYR A 104 -8.12 -40.36 1.15
C TYR A 104 -8.21 -41.76 1.76
N ALA A 105 -8.24 -41.86 3.08
CA ALA A 105 -8.27 -43.15 3.76
C ALA A 105 -9.61 -43.89 3.52
N LYS A 106 -10.72 -43.16 3.43
CA LYS A 106 -12.04 -43.68 3.01
C LYS A 106 -12.02 -44.17 1.56
N PHE A 107 -11.43 -43.41 0.63
CA PHE A 107 -11.32 -43.81 -0.78
C PHE A 107 -10.50 -45.10 -0.95
N ASN A 108 -9.46 -45.29 -0.12
CA ASN A 108 -8.57 -46.45 -0.16
C ASN A 108 -9.03 -47.60 0.77
N ASN A 109 -10.24 -47.56 1.31
CA ASN A 109 -10.81 -48.57 2.22
C ASN A 109 -9.90 -48.92 3.42
N MET A 110 -9.15 -47.93 3.92
CA MET A 110 -8.31 -48.13 5.10
C MET A 110 -9.22 -48.28 6.32
N THR A 111 -9.08 -49.40 7.03
CA THR A 111 -9.96 -49.79 8.14
C THR A 111 -9.64 -49.12 9.48
N ASN A 112 -8.53 -48.37 9.56
CA ASN A 112 -7.98 -47.84 10.80
C ASN A 112 -7.88 -46.29 10.79
N VAL A 113 -9.00 -45.63 10.49
CA VAL A 113 -9.07 -44.16 10.41
C VAL A 113 -9.93 -43.66 11.57
N PRO A 114 -9.38 -42.82 12.48
CA PRO A 114 -10.18 -42.26 13.56
C PRO A 114 -11.27 -41.36 12.98
N LEU A 115 -12.50 -41.53 13.48
CA LEU A 115 -13.66 -40.73 13.09
C LEU A 115 -13.39 -39.24 13.38
N SER A 116 -13.82 -38.40 12.42
CA SER A 116 -13.66 -36.94 12.41
C SER A 116 -14.09 -36.27 13.70
#